data_AF-A0A0P4W9M3-F1
#
_entry.id   AF-A0A0P4W9M3-F1
#
_cell.length_a   1.000
_cell.length_b   1.000
_cell.length_c   1.000
_cell.angle_alpha   90.00
_cell.angle_beta   90.00
_cell.angle_gamma   90.00
#
_symmetry.space_group_name_H-M   'P 1'
#
loop_
_entity.id
_entity.type
_entity.pdbx_description
1 polymer ?
#
loop_
_entity_poly.entity_id
_entity_poly.type
_entity_poly.pdbx_seq_one_letter_code
_entity_poly.pdbx_strand_id
1 'polypeptide(L)'
;MAEKAYRRDEKILVIGGKITPHDLGVKLHSLTKWLSKGHQIKVTISSRKATKEDVENVFSTIEEEVKKVKARVMQRHEKVDDIRFYIVPPKDESAASSEASTDDHIQSEDSDKSPGHAKGGVQ
;
A
#
# COMPACT_ATOMS: atom_id res chain seq x y z
N MET A 1 -25.58 17.02 5.40
CA MET A 1 -24.14 17.00 5.06
C MET A 1 -23.51 15.83 5.82
N ALA A 2 -23.17 14.74 5.12
CA ALA A 2 -22.37 13.64 5.68
C ALA A 2 -21.36 13.26 4.59
N GLU A 3 -20.13 13.69 4.79
CA GLU A 3 -19.02 13.61 3.86
C GLU A 3 -18.63 12.14 3.67
N LYS A 4 -18.79 11.61 2.45
CA LYS A 4 -18.28 10.29 2.06
C LYS A 4 -16.76 10.34 2.12
N ALA A 5 -16.19 9.92 3.24
CA ALA A 5 -14.76 9.70 3.38
C ALA A 5 -14.35 8.46 2.56
N TYR A 6 -14.18 8.63 1.25
CA TYR A 6 -13.34 7.75 0.42
C TYR A 6 -11.87 8.03 0.78
N ARG A 7 -11.50 7.77 2.04
CA ARG A 7 -10.13 7.95 2.52
C ARG A 7 -9.50 6.59 2.62
N ARG A 8 -8.44 6.39 1.83
CA ARG A 8 -7.45 5.30 1.91
C ARG A 8 -7.55 4.57 3.25
N ASP A 9 -8.05 3.34 3.23
CA ASP A 9 -8.33 2.55 4.43
C ASP A 9 -7.08 2.40 5.32
N GLU A 10 -6.94 3.28 6.30
CA GLU A 10 -5.96 3.11 7.38
C GLU A 10 -6.48 2.02 8.34
N LYS A 11 -5.68 0.99 8.58
CA LYS A 11 -5.95 -0.05 9.58
C LYS A 11 -5.04 0.16 10.78
N ILE A 12 -5.61 0.26 11.97
CA ILE A 12 -4.85 0.41 13.20
C ILE A 12 -4.68 -0.96 13.85
N LEU A 13 -3.43 -1.34 14.11
CA LEU A 13 -3.05 -2.58 14.75
C LEU A 13 -2.37 -2.27 16.08
N VAL A 14 -2.93 -2.75 17.17
CA VAL A 14 -2.34 -2.63 18.50
C VAL A 14 -1.81 -3.98 18.93
N ILE A 15 -0.54 -4.01 19.31
CA ILE A 15 0.21 -5.19 19.75
C ILE A 15 0.67 -4.92 21.18
N GLY A 16 0.39 -5.84 22.09
CA GLY A 16 0.99 -5.79 23.42
C GLY A 16 2.40 -6.36 23.35
N GLY A 17 3.35 -5.78 24.09
CA GLY A 17 4.73 -6.30 24.08
C GLY A 17 4.84 -7.75 24.62
N LYS A 18 3.87 -8.22 25.42
CA LYS A 18 3.76 -9.61 25.87
C LYS A 18 2.83 -10.41 24.95
N ILE A 19 3.13 -10.41 23.65
CA ILE A 19 2.39 -11.19 22.64
C ILE A 19 3.02 -12.57 22.50
N THR A 20 2.21 -13.61 22.30
CA THR A 20 2.72 -14.95 22.01
C THR A 20 3.18 -15.02 20.55
N PRO A 21 4.17 -15.85 20.20
CA PRO A 21 4.62 -16.00 18.82
C PRO A 21 3.49 -16.43 17.88
N HIS A 22 2.53 -17.22 18.40
CA HIS A 22 1.33 -17.61 17.65
C HIS A 22 0.43 -16.41 17.33
N ASP A 23 0.10 -15.58 18.32
CA ASP A 23 -0.73 -14.39 18.10
C ASP A 23 -0.02 -13.39 17.17
N LEU A 24 1.30 -13.22 17.34
CA LEU A 24 2.11 -12.39 16.44
C LEU A 24 1.99 -12.85 14.99
N GLY A 25 2.09 -14.16 14.73
CA GLY A 25 1.89 -14.71 13.38
C GLY A 25 0.51 -14.41 12.78
N VAL A 26 -0.56 -14.47 13.58
CA VAL A 26 -1.92 -14.13 13.12
C VAL A 26 -2.02 -12.63 12.77
N LYS A 27 -1.41 -11.77 13.59
CA LYS A 27 -1.35 -10.31 13.34
C LYS A 27 -0.56 -10.01 12.07
N LEU A 28 0.59 -10.66 11.87
CA LEU A 28 1.42 -10.54 10.67
C LEU A 28 0.68 -10.99 9.40
N HIS A 29 -0.05 -12.11 9.46
CA HIS A 29 -0.85 -12.57 8.32
C HIS A 29 -1.95 -11.55 7.97
N SER A 30 -2.61 -10.97 8.97
CA SER A 30 -3.61 -9.91 8.77
C SER A 30 -2.97 -8.65 8.14
N LEU A 31 -1.79 -8.28 8.62
CA LEU A 31 -0.99 -7.17 8.14
C LEU A 31 -0.62 -7.35 6.66
N THR A 32 -0.06 -8.51 6.30
CA THR A 32 0.26 -8.87 4.91
C THR A 32 -0.98 -8.78 4.02
N LYS A 33 -2.13 -9.29 4.46
CA LYS A 33 -3.39 -9.21 3.71
C LYS A 33 -3.84 -7.77 3.47
N TRP A 34 -3.64 -6.87 4.42
CA TRP A 34 -3.97 -5.45 4.26
C TRP A 34 -2.98 -4.74 3.33
N LEU A 35 -1.68 -5.04 3.43
CA LEU A 35 -0.67 -4.49 2.52
C LEU A 35 -0.92 -4.93 1.08
N SER A 36 -1.29 -6.20 0.84
CA SER A 36 -1.65 -6.69 -0.50
C SER A 36 -2.86 -5.98 -1.10
N LYS A 37 -3.72 -5.39 -0.27
CA LYS A 37 -4.88 -4.59 -0.72
C LYS A 37 -4.55 -3.10 -0.88
N GLY A 38 -3.28 -2.69 -0.75
CA GLY A 38 -2.89 -1.29 -0.84
C GLY A 38 -3.29 -0.44 0.38
N HIS A 39 -3.62 -1.07 1.51
CA HIS A 39 -4.04 -0.36 2.73
C HIS A 39 -2.84 0.06 3.56
N GLN A 40 -2.95 1.22 4.22
CA GLN A 40 -1.92 1.71 5.15
C GLN A 40 -2.19 1.14 6.54
N ILE A 41 -1.14 0.77 7.26
CA ILE A 41 -1.29 0.11 8.56
C ILE A 41 -0.53 0.91 9.61
N LYS A 42 -1.24 1.30 10.66
CA LYS A 42 -0.67 1.96 11.84
C LYS A 42 -0.47 0.94 12.93
N VAL A 43 0.78 0.60 13.23
CA VAL A 43 1.13 -0.35 14.28
C VAL A 43 1.48 0.40 15.56
N THR A 44 0.89 -0.01 16.67
CA THR A 44 1.20 0.48 18.02
C THR A 44 1.61 -0.71 18.88
N ILE A 45 2.86 -0.74 19.32
CA ILE A 45 3.38 -1.73 20.26
C ILE A 45 3.39 -1.12 21.66
N SER A 46 2.64 -1.69 22.59
CA SER A 46 2.59 -1.20 23.97
C SER A 46 3.60 -1.94 24.84
N SER A 47 4.55 -1.21 25.45
CA SER A 47 5.54 -1.79 26.37
C SER A 47 5.02 -1.90 27.81
N ARG A 48 3.79 -1.47 28.09
CA ARG A 48 3.18 -1.43 29.44
C ARG A 48 3.29 -2.74 30.25
N LYS A 49 3.34 -3.90 29.59
CA LYS A 49 3.42 -5.23 30.24
C LYS A 49 4.60 -6.08 29.78
N ALA A 50 5.60 -5.45 29.14
CA ALA A 50 6.68 -6.16 28.47
C ALA A 50 8.02 -5.44 28.68
N THR A 51 9.11 -6.17 28.54
CA THR A 51 10.43 -5.56 28.58
C THR A 51 10.75 -4.85 27.26
N LYS A 52 11.76 -3.98 27.29
CA LYS A 52 12.27 -3.35 26.07
C LYS A 52 12.73 -4.39 25.04
N GLU A 53 13.34 -5.49 25.51
CA GLU A 53 13.79 -6.60 24.67
C GLU A 53 12.63 -7.31 23.96
N ASP A 54 11.52 -7.58 24.67
CA ASP A 54 10.33 -8.19 24.05
C ASP A 54 9.79 -7.32 22.91
N VAL A 55 9.72 -6.01 23.15
CA VAL A 55 9.22 -5.04 22.16
C VAL A 55 10.16 -4.93 20.96
N GLU A 56 11.48 -4.93 21.18
CA GLU A 56 12.48 -4.93 20.11
C GLU A 56 12.45 -6.21 19.28
N ASN A 57 12.22 -7.36 19.91
CA ASN A 57 12.08 -8.65 19.23
C ASN A 57 10.81 -8.69 18.34
N VAL A 58 9.68 -8.22 18.88
CA VAL A 58 8.43 -8.08 18.11
C VAL A 58 8.60 -7.11 16.95
N PHE A 59 9.24 -5.96 17.19
CA PHE A 59 9.51 -4.98 16.14
C PHE A 59 10.40 -5.57 15.04
N SER A 60 11.47 -6.28 15.40
CA SER A 60 12.40 -6.91 14.45
C SER A 60 11.67 -7.94 13.59
N THR A 61 10.83 -8.78 14.21
CA THR A 61 10.02 -9.78 13.49
C THR A 61 9.06 -9.13 12.49
N ILE A 62 8.40 -8.04 12.89
CA ILE A 62 7.51 -7.28 12.00
C ILE A 62 8.31 -6.65 10.86
N GLU A 63 9.48 -6.07 11.15
CA GLU A 63 10.33 -5.44 10.14
C GLU A 63 10.81 -6.46 9.08
N GLU A 64 11.23 -7.64 9.52
CA GLU A 64 11.60 -8.74 8.61
C GLU A 64 10.44 -9.17 7.72
N GLU A 65 9.24 -9.31 8.28
CA GLU A 65 8.06 -9.70 7.49
C GLU A 65 7.64 -8.61 6.50
N VAL A 66 7.69 -7.34 6.93
CA VAL A 66 7.43 -6.17 6.09
C VAL A 66 8.41 -6.10 4.91
N LYS A 67 9.70 -6.40 5.14
CA LYS A 67 10.71 -6.50 4.07
C LYS A 67 10.38 -7.61 3.08
N LYS A 68 9.92 -8.79 3.53
CA LYS A 68 9.54 -9.90 2.64
C LYS A 68 8.41 -9.52 1.68
N VAL A 69 7.43 -8.76 2.17
CA VAL A 69 6.29 -8.28 1.36
C VAL A 69 6.59 -6.98 0.61
N LYS A 70 7.87 -6.57 0.53
CA LYS A 70 8.36 -5.31 -0.08
C LYS A 70 7.72 -4.03 0.49
N ALA A 71 7.06 -4.09 1.64
CA ALA A 71 6.45 -2.92 2.25
C ALA A 71 7.50 -2.05 2.95
N ARG A 72 7.16 -0.78 3.15
CA ARG A 72 8.05 0.23 3.72
C ARG A 72 7.48 0.73 5.04
N VAL A 73 8.31 0.63 6.09
CA VAL A 73 8.02 1.24 7.39
C VAL A 73 8.30 2.75 7.30
N MET A 74 7.38 3.57 7.82
CA MET A 74 7.51 5.03 7.93
C MET A 74 7.16 5.52 9.33
N GLN A 75 7.74 6.66 9.72
CA GLN A 75 7.45 7.38 10.96
C GLN A 75 7.48 6.51 12.22
N ARG A 76 8.65 5.92 12.54
CA ARG A 76 8.89 5.31 13.85
C ARG A 76 8.90 6.41 14.91
N HIS A 77 7.97 6.35 15.84
CA HIS A 77 7.88 7.21 17.00
C HIS A 77 7.82 6.35 18.25
N GLU A 78 8.90 6.36 19.01
CA GLU A 78 8.96 5.73 20.32
C GLU A 78 8.56 6.75 21.39
N LYS A 79 7.46 6.46 22.10
CA LYS A 79 7.15 7.09 23.38
C LYS A 79 7.61 6.14 24.49
N VAL A 80 7.88 6.73 25.66
CA VAL A 80 8.39 6.06 26.87
C VAL A 80 7.72 4.69 27.14
N ASP A 81 6.41 4.57 26.87
CA ASP A 81 5.63 3.36 27.12
C ASP A 81 5.01 2.69 25.86
N ASP A 82 5.18 3.26 24.66
CA ASP A 82 4.61 2.70 23.43
C ASP A 82 5.42 3.08 22.19
N ILE A 83 5.62 2.14 21.27
CA ILE A 83 6.21 2.39 19.95
C ILE A 83 5.09 2.47 18.91
N ARG A 84 5.06 3.54 18.12
CA ARG A 84 4.09 3.75 17.05
C ARG A 84 4.82 3.89 15.73
N PHE A 85 4.37 3.19 14.71
CA PHE A 85 4.91 3.33 13.36
C PHE A 85 3.85 3.04 12.32
N TYR A 86 4.08 3.52 11.12
CA TYR A 86 3.22 3.29 9.98
C TYR A 86 3.92 2.35 9.00
N ILE A 87 3.14 1.50 8.35
CA ILE A 87 3.61 0.63 7.28
C ILE A 87 2.79 1.00 6.05
N VAL A 88 3.50 1.35 5.00
CA VAL A 88 2.94 1.58 3.67
C VAL A 88 3.30 0.40 2.79
N PRO A 89 2.34 -0.11 2.00
CA PRO A 89 2.60 -1.21 1.08
C PRO A 89 3.66 -0.81 0.03
N PRO A 90 4.37 -1.79 -0.57
CA PRO A 90 5.14 -1.50 -1.77
C PRO A 90 4.21 -0.82 -2.76
N LYS A 91 4.71 0.21 -3.43
CA LYS A 91 4.03 0.86 -4.54
C LYS A 91 4.00 -0.11 -5.73
N ASP A 92 3.22 -1.17 -5.61
CA ASP A 92 2.69 -1.86 -6.76
C ASP A 92 1.49 -1.04 -7.24
N GLU A 93 1.37 -0.94 -8.54
CA GLU A 93 0.54 -0.09 -9.37
C GLU A 93 -0.99 -0.24 -9.16
N SER A 94 -1.46 -0.74 -8.00
CA SER A 94 -2.85 -1.13 -7.75
C SER A 94 -3.71 -0.07 -7.05
N ALA A 95 -3.22 1.16 -6.92
CA ALA A 95 -4.01 2.31 -6.42
C ALA A 95 -3.88 3.57 -7.30
N ALA A 96 -3.56 3.38 -8.58
CA ALA A 96 -3.61 4.43 -9.62
C ALA A 96 -4.68 4.15 -10.70
N SER A 97 -5.68 3.33 -10.41
CA SER A 97 -6.84 3.15 -11.30
C SER A 97 -8.12 3.49 -10.57
N SER A 98 -8.43 4.79 -10.51
CA SER A 98 -9.79 5.31 -10.36
C SER A 98 -9.84 6.80 -10.71
N GLU A 99 -9.23 7.22 -11.82
CA GLU A 99 -9.60 8.47 -12.54
C GLU A 99 -9.36 8.27 -14.04
N ALA A 100 -10.11 7.36 -14.65
CA ALA A 100 -10.37 7.36 -16.08
C ALA A 100 -11.88 7.54 -16.27
N SER A 101 -12.28 8.79 -16.42
CA SER A 101 -13.50 9.16 -17.13
C SER A 101 -13.15 10.39 -17.98
N THR A 102 -12.27 10.17 -18.95
CA THR A 102 -12.29 10.97 -20.18
C THR A 102 -13.33 10.31 -21.08
N ASP A 103 -14.57 10.79 -20.98
CA ASP A 103 -15.67 10.47 -21.89
C ASP A 103 -16.21 11.78 -22.45
N ASP A 104 -15.72 12.13 -23.65
CA ASP A 104 -16.45 12.73 -24.77
C ASP A 104 -15.44 12.73 -25.95
N HIS A 105 -15.47 11.78 -26.89
CA HIS A 105 -16.29 11.76 -28.12
C HIS A 105 -16.07 13.08 -28.93
N ILE A 106 -15.52 13.15 -30.14
CA ILE A 106 -15.84 12.48 -31.42
C ILE A 106 -14.72 12.78 -32.45
N GLN A 107 -14.23 11.69 -33.06
CA GLN A 107 -13.92 11.42 -34.48
C GLN A 107 -13.20 12.43 -35.41
N SER A 108 -12.10 11.87 -35.94
CA SER A 108 -11.71 11.78 -37.37
C SER A 108 -11.28 13.04 -38.11
N GLU A 109 -9.96 13.10 -38.29
CA GLU A 109 -9.27 13.45 -39.53
C GLU A 109 -10.04 12.96 -40.78
N ASP A 110 -10.15 13.80 -41.80
CA ASP A 110 -9.67 13.39 -43.12
C ASP A 110 -9.25 14.62 -43.94
N SER A 111 -7.96 14.63 -44.24
CA SER A 111 -7.35 15.53 -45.20
C SER A 111 -7.61 14.94 -46.58
N ASP A 112 -8.64 15.42 -47.29
CA ASP A 112 -8.81 15.09 -48.72
C ASP A 112 -7.74 15.83 -49.52
N LYS A 113 -6.59 15.18 -49.64
CA LYS A 113 -5.47 15.56 -50.50
C LYS A 113 -5.70 14.92 -51.86
N SER A 114 -5.85 15.79 -52.84
CA SER A 114 -6.02 15.57 -54.28
C SER A 114 -5.40 14.28 -54.85
N PRO A 115 -6.10 13.59 -55.78
CA PRO A 115 -5.62 12.36 -56.40
C PRO A 115 -4.63 12.67 -57.53
N GLY A 116 -3.46 12.02 -57.50
CA GLY A 116 -2.37 12.28 -58.44
C GLY A 116 -1.52 11.05 -58.74
N HIS A 117 -2.10 10.14 -59.52
CA HIS A 117 -1.50 9.38 -60.61
C HIS A 117 -0.08 8.77 -60.51
N ALA A 118 -0.05 7.52 -61.01
CA ALA A 118 0.97 6.92 -61.87
C ALA A 118 2.23 6.38 -61.19
N LYS A 119 2.87 5.31 -61.65
CA LYS A 119 2.62 4.25 -62.63
C LYS A 119 3.79 3.27 -62.44
N GLY A 120 3.58 2.01 -62.82
CA GLY A 120 4.66 1.07 -63.16
C GLY A 120 5.20 0.32 -61.95
N GLY A 121 5.23 -1.00 -61.92
CA GLY A 121 5.30 -1.94 -63.03
C GLY A 121 6.64 -2.65 -62.97
N VAL A 122 6.55 -3.97 -63.17
CA VAL A 122 7.61 -4.91 -63.56
C VAL A 122 8.73 -5.12 -62.51
N GLN A 123 9.20 -6.33 -62.23
CA GLN A 123 9.17 -7.58 -62.99
C GLN A 123 9.41 -8.74 -62.01
#